data_AF-A0A4W3H678-F1
#
_entry.id   AF-A0A4W3H678-F1
#
_cell.length_a   1.000
_cell.length_b   1.000
_cell.length_c   1.000
_cell.angle_alpha   90.00
_cell.angle_beta   90.00
_cell.angle_gamma   90.00
#
_symmetry.space_group_name_H-M   'P 1'
#
loop_
_entity.id
_entity.type
_entity.pdbx_description
1 polymer ?
#
loop_
_entity_poly.entity_id
_entity_poly.type
_entity_poly.pdbx_seq_one_letter_code
_entity_poly.pdbx_strand_id
1 'polypeptide(L)'
;MDENRRGNCDVEDKKLNRGRYSVDAKWLGTPISELRRMPECGGVLPPLRASHVNTVNIRTDLLKSGDVPRPYPTYFKDAWDDKHVKMPCSDQNLYPVENEVKAIHSTDAILKYNAGYAKKWDFTILNYLCTEPIPLLKQKMNHSITMSQEQIACLLANAFFCTFPRRNSRVKSEYSSYPDINFNKLFEGSSLRKAEKLKTLFCYFRKVTEKKPVGLVTFQRQCLQKFPEWEKSTKRLTKLHITCEGTIEDNGRGMLQVDFANRFVGGGVTRAGLVQEEIRFLINPELIVSRLFTEVLDHNECLIITGTEQYSSYEGYADTYKWVGIFNDKTPRDTWQRRMTEIVAIDAMPFRRYLDQFLPCNLRRELNKAYCGFERPSIDPRNLSAAATGNWGCGAFGGDARLKSLLQMMAAAEAGRDVAYFTFGDRELMIEIHDMHKFLTEKEQTVGHIYRHLERYYSEVCRSCSFSRPNVRLYNFIYDSVGSCTDSTDEDEG
;
A
#
# COMPACT_ATOMS: atom_id res chain seq x y z
N MET A 1 -44.59 -7.88 41.98
CA MET A 1 -43.16 -8.25 41.91
C MET A 1 -42.89 -8.65 40.48
N ASP A 2 -41.95 -7.93 39.88
CA ASP A 2 -41.28 -8.14 38.59
C ASP A 2 -42.11 -8.42 37.32
N GLU A 3 -42.27 -7.36 36.53
CA GLU A 3 -42.29 -7.48 35.06
C GLU A 3 -41.43 -6.39 34.40
N ASN A 4 -40.45 -6.87 33.62
CA ASN A 4 -39.87 -6.31 32.40
C ASN A 4 -40.08 -4.80 32.14
N ARG A 5 -39.03 -4.01 32.33
CA ARG A 5 -38.78 -2.79 31.53
C ARG A 5 -37.45 -2.91 30.80
N ARG A 6 -37.50 -3.44 29.58
CA ARG A 6 -36.50 -3.14 28.56
C ARG A 6 -36.72 -1.68 28.16
N GLY A 7 -35.86 -0.80 28.65
CA GLY A 7 -35.81 0.59 28.19
C GLY A 7 -35.27 0.62 26.76
N ASN A 8 -36.16 0.87 25.79
CA ASN A 8 -35.79 1.37 24.48
C ASN A 8 -35.08 2.72 24.69
N CYS A 9 -33.76 2.76 24.51
CA CYS A 9 -33.05 4.01 24.31
C CYS A 9 -33.08 4.32 22.81
N ASP A 10 -34.25 4.68 22.30
CA ASP A 10 -34.36 5.39 21.03
C ASP A 10 -33.90 6.84 21.30
N VAL A 11 -32.60 7.06 21.20
CA VAL A 11 -32.07 8.42 21.05
C VAL A 11 -32.50 8.85 19.65
N GLU A 12 -33.35 9.87 19.59
CA GLU A 12 -33.69 10.55 18.34
C GLU A 12 -32.39 11.03 17.66
N ASP A 13 -31.91 10.23 16.70
CA ASP A 13 -30.93 10.66 15.71
C ASP A 13 -31.52 11.91 15.06
N LYS A 14 -30.97 13.08 15.39
CA LYS A 14 -31.17 14.29 14.60
C LYS A 14 -30.78 13.95 13.16
N LYS A 15 -31.80 13.67 12.33
CA LYS A 15 -31.72 13.47 10.89
C LYS A 15 -31.23 14.77 10.23
N LEU A 16 -29.96 15.13 10.38
CA LEU A 16 -29.35 16.09 9.47
C LEU A 16 -29.17 15.40 8.11
N ASN A 17 -29.66 16.07 7.06
CA ASN A 17 -29.23 15.93 5.66
C ASN A 17 -29.83 14.83 4.75
N ARG A 18 -30.91 14.12 5.12
CA ARG A 18 -31.66 13.31 4.14
C ARG A 18 -32.46 14.20 3.18
N GLY A 19 -31.80 14.80 2.19
CA GLY A 19 -32.44 15.59 1.13
C GLY A 19 -31.54 16.54 0.33
N ARG A 20 -30.25 16.69 0.70
CA ARG A 20 -29.36 17.71 0.10
C ARG A 20 -28.73 17.30 -1.24
N TYR A 21 -28.65 16.00 -1.51
CA TYR A 21 -28.01 15.45 -2.70
C TYR A 21 -28.99 14.58 -3.48
N SER A 22 -28.92 14.64 -4.81
CA SER A 22 -29.68 13.75 -5.69
C SER A 22 -29.46 12.29 -5.29
N VAL A 23 -30.53 11.48 -5.29
CA VAL A 23 -30.48 10.05 -4.99
C VAL A 23 -29.46 9.34 -5.88
N ASP A 24 -29.28 9.83 -7.12
CA ASP A 24 -28.39 9.26 -8.12
C ASP A 24 -26.96 9.84 -8.11
N ALA A 25 -26.63 10.73 -7.17
CA ALA A 25 -25.28 11.27 -7.05
C ALA A 25 -24.29 10.15 -6.68
N LYS A 26 -23.36 9.86 -7.59
CA LYS A 26 -22.32 8.82 -7.47
C LYS A 26 -21.00 9.32 -6.88
N TRP A 27 -20.81 10.64 -6.90
CA TRP A 27 -19.62 11.32 -6.39
C TRP A 27 -19.98 12.73 -5.92
N LEU A 28 -19.13 13.31 -5.07
CA LEU A 28 -19.25 14.65 -4.51
C LEU A 28 -17.88 15.35 -4.44
N GLY A 29 -17.88 16.66 -4.20
CA GLY A 29 -16.68 17.48 -4.06
C GLY A 29 -16.13 18.01 -5.39
N THR A 30 -14.81 18.10 -5.50
CA THR A 30 -14.11 18.54 -6.71
C THR A 30 -14.27 17.49 -7.83
N PRO A 31 -14.53 17.90 -9.09
CA PRO A 31 -14.48 16.98 -10.23
C PRO A 31 -13.13 16.24 -10.32
N ILE A 32 -13.16 14.92 -10.52
CA ILE A 32 -11.92 14.11 -10.52
C ILE A 32 -10.93 14.47 -11.64
N SER A 33 -11.41 15.16 -12.68
CA SER A 33 -10.62 15.70 -13.80
C SER A 33 -9.79 16.93 -13.42
N GLU A 34 -10.15 17.63 -12.35
CA GLU A 34 -9.38 18.79 -11.86
C GLU A 34 -8.25 18.38 -10.90
N LEU A 35 -8.19 17.11 -10.50
CA LEU A 35 -7.14 16.58 -9.64
C LEU A 35 -5.89 16.28 -10.45
N ARG A 36 -4.72 16.69 -9.93
CA ARG A 36 -3.42 16.50 -10.58
C ARG A 36 -3.10 15.02 -10.77
N ARG A 37 -2.56 14.68 -11.94
CA ARG A 37 -2.17 13.33 -12.35
C ARG A 37 -0.84 13.37 -13.10
N MET A 38 -0.12 12.25 -13.08
CA MET A 38 0.99 11.98 -13.97
C MET A 38 0.45 11.53 -15.34
N PRO A 39 1.05 11.97 -16.46
CA PRO A 39 2.26 12.81 -16.58
C PRO A 39 2.07 14.31 -16.34
N GLU A 40 0.85 14.82 -16.32
CA GLU A 40 0.56 16.25 -16.51
C GLU A 40 1.17 17.15 -15.43
N CYS A 41 1.22 16.70 -14.18
CA CYS A 41 1.89 17.41 -13.08
C CYS A 41 3.35 16.99 -12.90
N GLY A 42 3.86 16.02 -13.65
CA GLY A 42 5.20 15.49 -13.46
C GLY A 42 6.28 16.52 -13.81
N GLY A 43 7.23 16.72 -12.89
CA GLY A 43 8.46 17.44 -13.22
C GLY A 43 9.39 16.64 -14.13
N VAL A 44 10.42 17.29 -14.69
CA VAL A 44 11.47 16.60 -15.45
C VAL A 44 12.29 15.72 -14.52
N LEU A 45 12.32 14.42 -14.78
CA LEU A 45 13.16 13.49 -14.02
C LEU A 45 14.64 13.74 -14.33
N PRO A 46 15.54 13.72 -13.31
CA PRO A 46 16.97 13.76 -13.56
C PRO A 46 17.43 12.49 -14.31
N PRO A 47 18.63 12.47 -14.90
CA PRO A 47 19.17 11.26 -15.51
C PRO A 47 19.23 10.10 -14.50
N LEU A 48 18.73 8.92 -14.89
CA LEU A 48 18.81 7.73 -14.06
C LEU A 48 20.27 7.32 -13.88
N ARG A 49 20.75 7.35 -12.63
CA ARG A 49 22.12 6.98 -12.27
C ARG A 49 22.14 6.24 -10.94
N ALA A 50 23.08 5.30 -10.82
CA ALA A 50 23.40 4.69 -9.54
C ALA A 50 24.02 5.73 -8.60
N SER A 51 23.74 5.61 -7.31
CA SER A 51 24.30 6.45 -6.25
C SER A 51 24.29 5.70 -4.92
N HIS A 52 24.78 6.33 -3.85
CA HIS A 52 24.78 5.75 -2.50
C HIS A 52 23.36 5.51 -1.93
N VAL A 53 22.32 6.13 -2.49
CA VAL A 53 20.90 5.92 -2.12
C VAL A 53 20.05 5.31 -3.24
N ASN A 54 20.65 4.95 -4.38
CA ASN A 54 19.92 4.42 -5.53
C ASN A 54 20.73 3.33 -6.24
N THR A 55 20.31 2.09 -6.12
CA THR A 55 20.88 0.95 -6.86
C THR A 55 20.15 0.81 -8.21
N VAL A 56 20.91 0.71 -9.31
CA VAL A 56 20.37 0.59 -10.67
C VAL A 56 20.98 -0.62 -11.36
N ASN A 57 20.15 -1.63 -11.67
CA ASN A 57 20.62 -2.95 -12.13
C ASN A 57 20.69 -3.08 -13.67
N ILE A 58 20.71 -1.95 -14.39
CA ILE A 58 20.68 -1.90 -15.85
C ILE A 58 21.67 -0.87 -16.41
N ARG A 59 22.03 -1.01 -17.69
CA ARG A 59 22.83 -0.05 -18.47
C ARG A 59 21.99 1.16 -18.84
N THR A 60 22.09 2.23 -18.04
CA THR A 60 21.30 3.46 -18.26
C THR A 60 21.70 4.20 -19.54
N ASP A 61 22.93 4.03 -20.02
CA ASP A 61 23.45 4.57 -21.27
C ASP A 61 22.85 3.90 -22.53
N LEU A 62 22.30 2.69 -22.38
CA LEU A 62 21.66 1.92 -23.45
C LEU A 62 20.13 1.85 -23.30
N LEU A 63 19.57 2.52 -22.29
CA LEU A 63 18.13 2.51 -22.03
C LEU A 63 17.40 3.27 -23.14
N LYS A 64 16.51 2.58 -23.85
CA LYS A 64 15.71 3.13 -24.95
C LYS A 64 14.27 2.64 -24.87
N SER A 65 13.34 3.47 -25.34
CA SER A 65 11.92 3.11 -25.39
C SER A 65 11.70 1.93 -26.35
N GLY A 66 11.03 0.89 -25.86
CA GLY A 66 10.69 -0.30 -26.65
C GLY A 66 11.77 -1.39 -26.67
N ASP A 67 12.98 -1.10 -26.21
CA ASP A 67 14.07 -2.07 -26.12
C ASP A 67 14.09 -2.75 -24.74
N VAL A 68 14.45 -4.03 -24.70
CA VAL A 68 14.65 -4.75 -23.44
C VAL A 68 15.91 -4.19 -22.74
N PRO A 69 15.81 -3.68 -21.49
CA PRO A 69 16.95 -3.10 -20.78
C PRO A 69 18.08 -4.12 -20.58
N ARG A 70 19.33 -3.71 -20.86
CA ARG A 70 20.49 -4.57 -20.66
C ARG A 70 20.93 -4.58 -19.18
N PRO A 71 21.17 -5.75 -18.57
CA PRO A 71 21.70 -5.84 -17.21
C PRO A 71 23.04 -5.13 -17.04
N TYR A 72 23.28 -4.61 -15.84
CA TYR A 72 24.57 -4.04 -15.41
C TYR A 72 24.89 -4.47 -13.98
N PRO A 73 26.13 -4.91 -13.68
CA PRO A 73 27.28 -5.09 -14.58
C PRO A 73 27.06 -6.18 -15.64
N THR A 74 27.95 -6.30 -16.62
CA THR A 74 27.79 -7.30 -17.70
C THR A 74 28.00 -8.73 -17.21
N TYR A 75 28.84 -8.92 -16.20
CA TYR A 75 29.12 -10.22 -15.58
C TYR A 75 28.48 -10.28 -14.20
N PHE A 76 27.99 -11.47 -13.84
CA PHE A 76 27.43 -11.72 -12.52
C PHE A 76 28.44 -11.40 -11.42
N LYS A 77 28.00 -10.62 -10.46
CA LYS A 77 28.70 -10.38 -9.21
C LYS A 77 27.85 -10.94 -8.08
N ASP A 78 28.39 -11.92 -7.38
CA ASP A 78 27.71 -12.53 -6.25
C ASP A 78 27.91 -11.70 -4.97
N ALA A 79 26.91 -11.74 -4.08
CA ALA A 79 27.05 -11.28 -2.70
C ALA A 79 26.22 -12.20 -1.79
N TRP A 80 26.90 -12.89 -0.90
CA TRP A 80 26.29 -13.78 0.09
C TRP A 80 26.60 -13.26 1.50
N ASP A 81 25.93 -12.17 1.87
CA ASP A 81 26.09 -11.50 3.15
C ASP A 81 24.71 -11.18 3.76
N ASP A 82 24.70 -10.43 4.86
CA ASP A 82 23.47 -10.02 5.55
C ASP A 82 22.84 -8.74 4.97
N LYS A 83 23.45 -8.11 3.96
CA LYS A 83 23.04 -6.83 3.36
C LYS A 83 22.39 -7.01 1.99
N HIS A 84 22.59 -8.14 1.34
CA HIS A 84 22.07 -8.44 0.00
C HIS A 84 21.18 -9.67 0.00
N VAL A 85 20.35 -9.77 -1.03
CA VAL A 85 19.57 -10.96 -1.31
C VAL A 85 20.50 -12.13 -1.59
N LYS A 86 20.34 -13.21 -0.83
CA LYS A 86 21.02 -14.49 -1.09
C LYS A 86 20.42 -15.17 -2.31
N MET A 87 21.09 -15.01 -3.45
CA MET A 87 20.63 -15.51 -4.75
C MET A 87 20.73 -17.04 -4.85
N PRO A 88 19.76 -17.73 -5.47
CA PRO A 88 19.80 -19.19 -5.59
C PRO A 88 20.92 -19.70 -6.50
N CYS A 89 21.45 -18.85 -7.39
CA CYS A 89 22.58 -19.13 -8.28
C CYS A 89 23.97 -18.86 -7.65
N SER A 90 24.05 -18.44 -6.39
CA SER A 90 25.32 -18.24 -5.68
C SER A 90 26.05 -19.56 -5.47
N ASP A 91 27.36 -19.57 -5.66
CA ASP A 91 28.24 -20.72 -5.33
C ASP A 91 28.21 -21.06 -3.83
N GLN A 92 27.78 -20.12 -2.97
CA GLN A 92 27.61 -20.35 -1.53
C GLN A 92 26.26 -20.98 -1.16
N ASN A 93 25.35 -21.16 -2.12
CA ASN A 93 24.09 -21.86 -1.92
C ASN A 93 24.29 -23.39 -1.92
N LEU A 94 25.05 -23.88 -0.94
CA LEU A 94 25.39 -25.29 -0.80
C LEU A 94 24.30 -26.04 -0.03
N TYR A 95 23.98 -27.26 -0.47
CA TYR A 95 23.16 -28.22 0.25
C TYR A 95 24.06 -29.30 0.85
N PRO A 96 23.90 -29.70 2.12
CA PRO A 96 24.67 -30.81 2.68
C PRO A 96 24.31 -32.11 1.94
N VAL A 97 25.32 -32.76 1.36
CA VAL A 97 25.19 -34.06 0.71
C VAL A 97 25.91 -35.09 1.59
N GLU A 98 25.18 -35.84 2.42
CA GLU A 98 25.78 -36.98 3.11
C GLU A 98 24.85 -38.21 3.13
N ASN A 99 25.48 -39.35 2.83
CA ASN A 99 24.90 -40.69 2.97
C ASN A 99 24.41 -40.90 4.41
N GLU A 100 23.13 -41.25 4.54
CA GLU A 100 22.46 -41.76 5.75
C GLU A 100 22.44 -40.86 7.02
N VAL A 101 21.40 -40.01 7.15
CA VAL A 101 20.29 -40.08 8.14
C VAL A 101 19.62 -38.70 8.28
N LYS A 102 18.29 -38.74 8.37
CA LYS A 102 17.28 -37.67 8.21
C LYS A 102 17.42 -36.46 9.14
N ALA A 103 17.30 -35.27 8.54
CA ALA A 103 16.61 -34.12 9.13
C ALA A 103 15.79 -33.40 8.04
N ILE A 104 14.46 -33.56 8.10
CA ILE A 104 13.47 -32.87 7.25
C ILE A 104 13.04 -31.61 7.99
N HIS A 105 13.06 -30.43 7.35
CA HIS A 105 12.06 -29.40 7.63
C HIS A 105 11.79 -28.45 6.44
N SER A 106 10.63 -28.71 5.82
CA SER A 106 9.66 -27.77 5.21
C SER A 106 9.95 -27.16 3.82
N THR A 107 9.78 -27.97 2.77
CA THR A 107 8.74 -27.85 1.72
C THR A 107 8.80 -29.10 0.83
N ASP A 108 8.10 -30.13 1.31
CA ASP A 108 8.28 -31.54 0.94
C ASP A 108 7.59 -31.96 -0.38
N ALA A 109 7.13 -31.01 -1.21
CA ALA A 109 6.59 -31.31 -2.54
C ALA A 109 7.62 -30.98 -3.62
N ILE A 110 8.03 -29.71 -3.72
CA ILE A 110 9.00 -29.29 -4.74
C ILE A 110 10.34 -30.00 -4.52
N LEU A 111 10.85 -30.13 -3.28
CA LEU A 111 12.14 -30.79 -3.06
C LEU A 111 12.08 -32.33 -3.05
N LYS A 112 10.93 -32.98 -2.72
CA LYS A 112 10.81 -34.45 -2.90
C LYS A 112 10.85 -34.86 -4.37
N TYR A 113 10.27 -34.06 -5.27
CA TYR A 113 10.38 -34.31 -6.70
C TYR A 113 11.67 -33.74 -7.32
N ASN A 114 12.38 -32.80 -6.66
CA ASN A 114 13.58 -32.16 -7.21
C ASN A 114 14.92 -32.60 -6.62
N ALA A 115 14.99 -33.45 -5.59
CA ALA A 115 16.28 -33.96 -5.11
C ALA A 115 17.09 -34.68 -6.21
N GLY A 116 16.42 -35.41 -7.10
CA GLY A 116 17.03 -36.03 -8.29
C GLY A 116 17.33 -35.05 -9.45
N TYR A 117 16.79 -33.83 -9.41
CA TYR A 117 17.01 -32.75 -10.38
C TYR A 117 17.88 -31.61 -9.84
N ALA A 118 18.33 -31.66 -8.58
CA ALA A 118 19.20 -30.66 -7.99
C ALA A 118 20.50 -30.46 -8.79
N LYS A 119 20.99 -31.53 -9.45
CA LYS A 119 22.13 -31.47 -10.39
C LYS A 119 21.77 -31.09 -11.83
N LYS A 120 20.48 -30.96 -12.15
CA LYS A 120 19.92 -30.65 -13.48
C LYS A 120 19.30 -29.24 -13.55
N TRP A 121 19.07 -28.60 -12.41
CA TRP A 121 18.55 -27.24 -12.35
C TRP A 121 19.65 -26.26 -12.73
N ASP A 122 19.54 -25.73 -13.94
CA ASP A 122 20.44 -24.70 -14.45
C ASP A 122 19.91 -23.30 -14.11
N PHE A 123 20.58 -22.65 -13.16
CA PHE A 123 20.28 -21.28 -12.76
C PHE A 123 21.14 -20.24 -13.48
N THR A 124 21.92 -20.63 -14.49
CA THR A 124 22.87 -19.73 -15.18
C THR A 124 22.17 -18.51 -15.77
N ILE A 125 20.87 -18.58 -16.12
CA ILE A 125 20.12 -17.41 -16.59
C ILE A 125 20.08 -16.26 -15.57
N LEU A 126 20.08 -16.56 -14.26
CA LEU A 126 20.16 -15.52 -13.22
C LEU A 126 21.49 -14.78 -13.28
N ASN A 127 22.59 -15.48 -13.60
CA ASN A 127 23.91 -14.89 -13.76
C ASN A 127 23.97 -13.95 -14.98
N TYR A 128 23.05 -14.08 -15.93
CA TYR A 128 22.99 -13.18 -17.08
C TYR A 128 21.99 -12.04 -16.91
N LEU A 129 20.88 -12.24 -16.18
CA LEU A 129 19.83 -11.24 -16.02
C LEU A 129 19.99 -10.39 -14.75
N CYS A 130 20.29 -11.01 -13.61
CA CYS A 130 20.39 -10.35 -12.31
C CYS A 130 21.86 -10.27 -11.88
N THR A 131 22.65 -9.47 -12.61
CA THR A 131 24.10 -9.42 -12.50
C THR A 131 24.65 -8.62 -11.33
N GLU A 132 23.90 -7.64 -10.82
CA GLU A 132 24.26 -6.84 -9.64
C GLU A 132 23.60 -7.42 -8.38
N PRO A 133 24.33 -7.53 -7.25
CA PRO A 133 23.75 -7.84 -5.96
C PRO A 133 22.57 -6.93 -5.61
N ILE A 134 21.43 -7.53 -5.24
CA ILE A 134 20.24 -6.78 -4.86
C ILE A 134 20.34 -6.45 -3.36
N PRO A 135 20.47 -5.18 -2.96
CA PRO A 135 20.54 -4.84 -1.54
C PRO A 135 19.19 -5.07 -0.86
N LEU A 136 19.24 -5.42 0.41
CA LEU A 136 18.08 -5.48 1.27
C LEU A 136 17.70 -4.05 1.71
N LEU A 137 16.44 -3.67 1.48
CA LEU A 137 15.84 -2.45 2.00
C LEU A 137 15.47 -2.67 3.48
N LYS A 138 16.50 -2.65 4.34
CA LYS A 138 16.37 -2.79 5.79
C LYS A 138 15.66 -1.59 6.43
N GLN A 139 15.16 -1.79 7.65
CA GLN A 139 14.60 -0.71 8.47
C GLN A 139 15.58 0.46 8.59
N LYS A 140 15.01 1.67 8.63
CA LYS A 140 15.68 2.97 8.73
C LYS A 140 16.43 3.40 7.46
N MET A 141 16.50 2.56 6.42
CA MET A 141 17.10 2.96 5.15
C MET A 141 16.18 3.90 4.37
N ASN A 142 16.79 4.93 3.77
CA ASN A 142 16.20 5.67 2.66
C ASN A 142 16.97 5.30 1.40
N HIS A 143 16.46 4.31 0.66
CA HIS A 143 17.18 3.72 -0.48
C HIS A 143 16.22 3.26 -1.56
N SER A 144 16.65 3.37 -2.80
CA SER A 144 15.89 2.94 -3.98
C SER A 144 16.60 1.83 -4.75
N ILE A 145 15.82 0.93 -5.34
CA ILE A 145 16.29 -0.10 -6.26
C ILE A 145 15.50 0.04 -7.55
N THR A 146 16.18 0.28 -8.67
CA THR A 146 15.57 0.31 -10.01
C THR A 146 16.08 -0.88 -10.82
N MET A 147 15.16 -1.72 -11.27
CA MET A 147 15.44 -2.94 -12.03
C MET A 147 14.45 -3.10 -13.19
N SER A 148 14.80 -3.92 -14.19
CA SER A 148 13.92 -4.17 -15.33
C SER A 148 12.77 -5.10 -14.97
N GLN A 149 11.64 -4.96 -15.67
CA GLN A 149 10.53 -5.89 -15.57
C GLN A 149 10.96 -7.33 -15.93
N GLU A 150 11.95 -7.51 -16.81
CA GLU A 150 12.51 -8.83 -17.16
C GLU A 150 13.28 -9.46 -16.00
N GLN A 151 14.08 -8.66 -15.27
CA GLN A 151 14.75 -9.10 -14.04
C GLN A 151 13.71 -9.55 -13.00
N ILE A 152 12.65 -8.77 -12.82
CA ILE A 152 11.55 -9.10 -11.90
C ILE A 152 10.87 -10.41 -12.30
N ALA A 153 10.57 -10.61 -13.59
CA ALA A 153 9.96 -11.84 -14.09
C ALA A 153 10.83 -13.07 -13.78
N CYS A 154 12.15 -12.96 -13.96
CA CYS A 154 13.10 -14.03 -13.62
C CYS A 154 13.09 -14.33 -12.11
N LEU A 155 13.09 -13.30 -11.26
CA LEU A 155 13.03 -13.45 -9.80
C LEU A 155 11.70 -14.07 -9.35
N LEU A 156 10.58 -13.68 -9.95
CA LEU A 156 9.27 -14.23 -9.60
C LEU A 156 9.09 -15.67 -10.09
N ALA A 157 9.69 -16.05 -11.22
CA ALA A 157 9.74 -17.46 -11.63
C ALA A 157 10.51 -18.30 -10.59
N ASN A 158 11.64 -17.78 -10.09
CA ASN A 158 12.40 -18.40 -9.00
C ASN A 158 11.60 -18.51 -7.69
N ALA A 159 10.79 -17.49 -7.37
CA ALA A 159 9.87 -17.51 -6.23
C ALA A 159 8.75 -18.56 -6.41
N PHE A 160 8.20 -18.68 -7.61
CA PHE A 160 7.19 -19.68 -7.97
C PHE A 160 7.72 -21.11 -7.74
N PHE A 161 8.93 -21.39 -8.23
CA PHE A 161 9.62 -22.67 -8.01
C PHE A 161 10.28 -22.81 -6.63
N CYS A 162 10.07 -21.85 -5.73
CA CYS A 162 10.50 -21.89 -4.33
C CYS A 162 12.02 -22.05 -4.13
N THR A 163 12.81 -21.37 -4.97
CA THR A 163 14.26 -21.56 -5.06
C THR A 163 15.05 -20.70 -4.08
N PHE A 164 14.49 -19.61 -3.55
CA PHE A 164 15.23 -18.68 -2.70
C PHE A 164 15.64 -19.34 -1.37
N PRO A 165 16.95 -19.45 -1.07
CA PRO A 165 17.45 -20.13 0.11
C PRO A 165 17.22 -19.32 1.38
N ARG A 166 17.22 -19.98 2.54
CA ARG A 166 17.02 -19.36 3.88
C ARG A 166 15.65 -18.68 4.08
N ARG A 167 14.72 -18.75 3.11
CA ARG A 167 13.38 -18.13 3.15
C ARG A 167 12.24 -19.04 3.60
N ASN A 168 12.52 -20.29 3.98
CA ASN A 168 11.49 -21.29 4.30
C ASN A 168 11.41 -21.67 5.80
N SER A 169 12.45 -21.35 6.58
CA SER A 169 12.49 -21.73 8.01
C SER A 169 11.55 -20.88 8.86
N ARG A 170 10.84 -21.53 9.79
CA ARG A 170 9.86 -20.90 10.70
C ARG A 170 10.46 -20.39 12.02
N VAL A 171 11.69 -20.79 12.37
CA VAL A 171 12.27 -20.53 13.70
C VAL A 171 13.62 -19.82 13.55
N LYS A 172 13.74 -18.63 14.16
CA LYS A 172 14.99 -17.84 14.28
C LYS A 172 15.83 -17.77 12.98
N SER A 173 15.17 -17.51 11.85
CA SER A 173 15.85 -17.31 10.57
C SER A 173 16.41 -15.90 10.44
N GLU A 174 17.53 -15.77 9.73
CA GLU A 174 18.11 -14.51 9.23
C GLU A 174 17.05 -13.60 8.59
N TYR A 175 16.08 -14.18 7.88
CA TYR A 175 15.01 -13.46 7.18
C TYR A 175 13.69 -13.39 7.96
N SER A 176 13.70 -13.58 9.28
CA SER A 176 12.47 -13.56 10.10
C SER A 176 11.72 -12.21 10.08
N SER A 177 12.42 -11.10 9.82
CA SER A 177 11.86 -9.77 9.64
C SER A 177 11.43 -9.46 8.19
N TYR A 178 11.49 -10.44 7.27
CA TYR A 178 11.08 -10.28 5.88
C TYR A 178 9.81 -11.07 5.56
N PRO A 179 8.99 -10.63 4.60
CA PRO A 179 7.84 -11.40 4.14
C PRO A 179 8.26 -12.72 3.45
N ASP A 180 7.34 -13.68 3.35
CA ASP A 180 7.55 -14.89 2.56
C ASP A 180 7.68 -14.53 1.07
N ILE A 181 8.75 -14.94 0.38
CA ILE A 181 8.90 -14.78 -1.07
C ILE A 181 8.53 -16.05 -1.85
N ASN A 182 8.88 -17.24 -1.37
CA ASN A 182 8.59 -18.50 -2.05
C ASN A 182 7.09 -18.82 -2.04
N PHE A 183 6.58 -19.39 -3.14
CA PHE A 183 5.13 -19.56 -3.37
C PHE A 183 4.55 -20.85 -2.81
N ASN A 184 5.30 -21.61 -2.01
CA ASN A 184 4.88 -22.93 -1.52
C ASN A 184 3.51 -22.91 -0.82
N LYS A 185 3.19 -21.86 -0.06
CA LYS A 185 1.90 -21.70 0.61
C LYS A 185 0.75 -21.38 -0.33
N LEU A 186 1.01 -20.96 -1.57
CA LEU A 186 -0.01 -20.79 -2.59
C LEU A 186 -0.52 -22.15 -3.08
N PHE A 187 0.29 -23.20 -3.01
CA PHE A 187 -0.03 -24.54 -3.51
C PHE A 187 -0.72 -25.45 -2.47
N GLU A 188 -0.77 -25.03 -1.21
CA GLU A 188 -1.36 -25.83 -0.12
C GLU A 188 -2.91 -25.78 -0.11
N GLY A 189 -3.58 -26.85 0.27
CA GLY A 189 -5.05 -26.86 0.48
C GLY A 189 -5.89 -26.72 -0.80
N SER A 190 -7.22 -26.62 -0.64
CA SER A 190 -8.20 -26.73 -1.73
C SER A 190 -9.09 -25.49 -1.92
N SER A 191 -8.70 -24.33 -1.38
CA SER A 191 -9.51 -23.11 -1.48
C SER A 191 -9.63 -22.61 -2.93
N LEU A 192 -10.86 -22.30 -3.37
CA LEU A 192 -11.13 -21.69 -4.68
C LEU A 192 -10.38 -20.37 -4.88
N ARG A 193 -10.14 -19.60 -3.81
CA ARG A 193 -9.32 -18.39 -3.84
C ARG A 193 -7.94 -18.68 -4.44
N LYS A 194 -7.33 -19.81 -4.12
CA LYS A 194 -6.00 -20.18 -4.62
C LYS A 194 -6.03 -20.50 -6.12
N ALA A 195 -7.10 -21.11 -6.62
CA ALA A 195 -7.27 -21.34 -8.05
C ALA A 195 -7.32 -20.01 -8.82
N GLU A 196 -8.08 -19.02 -8.34
CA GLU A 196 -8.18 -17.70 -8.96
C GLU A 196 -6.87 -16.90 -8.87
N LYS A 197 -6.14 -17.01 -7.76
CA LYS A 197 -4.77 -16.48 -7.64
C LYS A 197 -3.83 -17.10 -8.67
N LEU A 198 -3.86 -18.42 -8.84
CA LEU A 198 -3.02 -19.14 -9.79
C LEU A 198 -3.35 -18.73 -11.24
N LYS A 199 -4.63 -18.63 -11.62
CA LYS A 199 -5.04 -18.09 -12.94
C LYS A 199 -4.43 -16.71 -13.19
N THR A 200 -4.53 -15.84 -12.19
CA THR A 200 -4.02 -14.47 -12.26
C THR A 200 -2.50 -14.41 -12.43
N LEU A 201 -1.75 -15.22 -11.68
CA LEU A 201 -0.30 -15.30 -11.79
C LEU A 201 0.17 -15.98 -13.08
N PHE A 202 -0.54 -17.01 -13.54
CA PHE A 202 -0.23 -17.66 -14.82
C PHE A 202 -0.49 -16.73 -16.01
N CYS A 203 -1.48 -15.85 -15.93
CA CYS A 203 -1.66 -14.77 -16.92
C CYS A 203 -0.40 -13.91 -17.02
N TYR A 204 0.17 -13.49 -15.89
CA TYR A 204 1.42 -12.73 -15.86
C TYR A 204 2.59 -13.52 -16.43
N PHE A 205 2.85 -14.73 -15.93
CA PHE A 205 3.98 -15.54 -16.40
C PHE A 205 3.88 -15.80 -17.89
N ARG A 206 2.70 -16.17 -18.40
CA ARG A 206 2.46 -16.35 -19.84
C ARG A 206 2.84 -15.09 -20.63
N LYS A 207 2.35 -13.92 -20.23
CA LYS A 207 2.62 -12.66 -20.95
C LYS A 207 4.10 -12.33 -21.01
N VAL A 208 4.81 -12.39 -19.88
CA VAL A 208 6.23 -12.02 -19.83
C VAL A 208 7.15 -13.05 -20.50
N THR A 209 6.72 -14.32 -20.59
CA THR A 209 7.46 -15.35 -21.34
C THR A 209 7.19 -15.32 -22.85
N GLU A 210 5.96 -14.95 -23.28
CA GLU A 210 5.63 -14.79 -24.70
C GLU A 210 6.28 -13.54 -25.29
N LYS A 211 6.32 -12.44 -24.52
CA LYS A 211 6.97 -11.19 -24.91
C LYS A 211 7.68 -10.56 -23.72
N LYS A 212 9.01 -10.45 -23.84
CA LYS A 212 9.86 -9.81 -22.83
C LYS A 212 9.37 -8.39 -22.55
N PRO A 213 9.14 -8.02 -21.28
CA PRO A 213 8.76 -6.66 -20.93
C PRO A 213 9.96 -5.72 -21.04
N VAL A 214 9.70 -4.47 -21.43
CA VAL A 214 10.72 -3.49 -21.84
C VAL A 214 10.92 -2.35 -20.86
N GLY A 215 10.20 -2.36 -19.73
CA GLY A 215 10.21 -1.29 -18.76
C GLY A 215 11.11 -1.50 -17.56
N LEU A 216 11.15 -0.47 -16.73
CA LEU A 216 11.76 -0.49 -15.40
C LEU A 216 10.70 -0.36 -14.30
N VAL A 217 11.06 -0.80 -13.10
CA VAL A 217 10.31 -0.58 -11.86
C VAL A 217 11.29 -0.09 -10.80
N THR A 218 10.90 0.95 -10.05
CA THR A 218 11.64 1.46 -8.90
C THR A 218 10.92 1.09 -7.61
N PHE A 219 11.65 0.53 -6.65
CA PHE A 219 11.21 0.28 -5.29
C PHE A 219 11.99 1.19 -4.35
N GLN A 220 11.31 2.06 -3.62
CA GLN A 220 11.92 3.04 -2.72
C GLN A 220 11.39 2.83 -1.31
N ARG A 221 12.27 2.47 -0.38
CA ARG A 221 11.97 2.54 1.05
C ARG A 221 12.18 3.99 1.50
N GLN A 222 11.17 4.57 2.13
CA GLN A 222 11.24 5.90 2.70
C GLN A 222 11.06 5.79 4.22
N CYS A 223 11.94 6.46 4.97
CA CYS A 223 11.93 6.52 6.42
C CYS A 223 12.10 7.98 6.86
N LEU A 224 11.04 8.56 7.44
CA LEU A 224 11.06 9.93 7.93
C LEU A 224 11.53 9.99 9.39
N GLN A 225 12.39 10.97 9.69
CA GLN A 225 12.87 11.23 11.06
C GLN A 225 12.14 12.40 11.72
N LYS A 226 11.55 13.29 10.92
CA LYS A 226 10.82 14.47 11.38
C LYS A 226 9.39 14.39 10.88
N PHE A 227 8.47 14.75 11.75
CA PHE A 227 7.04 14.79 11.48
C PHE A 227 6.46 16.15 11.88
N PRO A 228 5.32 16.56 11.32
CA PRO A 228 4.63 17.77 11.74
C PRO A 228 4.30 17.76 13.24
N GLU A 229 4.35 18.93 13.85
CA GLU A 229 3.66 19.20 15.12
C GLU A 229 2.18 19.45 14.78
N TRP A 230 1.41 18.37 14.70
CA TRP A 230 0.04 18.35 14.17
C TRP A 230 -0.85 19.41 14.80
N GLU A 231 -0.77 19.57 16.13
CA GLU A 231 -1.53 20.54 16.93
C GLU A 231 -1.20 22.02 16.62
N LYS A 232 -0.05 22.29 15.99
CA LYS A 232 0.41 23.64 15.61
C LYS A 232 0.26 23.92 14.11
N SER A 233 -0.21 22.95 13.32
CA SER A 233 -0.34 23.16 11.88
C SER A 233 -1.36 24.24 11.54
N THR A 234 -0.94 25.16 10.66
CA THR A 234 -1.77 26.21 10.08
C THR A 234 -2.30 25.86 8.70
N LYS A 235 -1.95 24.69 8.14
CA LYS A 235 -2.44 24.27 6.82
C LYS A 235 -3.94 23.94 6.87
N ARG A 236 -4.64 24.21 5.78
CA ARG A 236 -6.06 23.87 5.61
C ARG A 236 -6.20 22.58 4.79
N LEU A 237 -7.34 21.92 4.90
CA LEU A 237 -7.65 20.74 4.07
C LEU A 237 -7.59 21.11 2.58
N THR A 238 -7.06 20.20 1.77
CA THR A 238 -6.93 20.33 0.31
C THR A 238 -8.21 19.88 -0.40
N LYS A 239 -8.21 19.88 -1.74
CA LYS A 239 -9.40 19.47 -2.52
C LYS A 239 -9.72 18.00 -2.27
N LEU A 240 -11.02 17.69 -2.22
CA LEU A 240 -11.53 16.33 -2.07
C LEU A 240 -12.44 16.00 -3.25
N HIS A 241 -12.12 14.93 -3.96
CA HIS A 241 -13.08 14.16 -4.75
C HIS A 241 -13.45 12.91 -3.94
N ILE A 242 -14.74 12.62 -3.76
CA ILE A 242 -15.16 11.39 -3.10
C ILE A 242 -16.29 10.71 -3.86
N THR A 243 -16.19 9.38 -3.99
CA THR A 243 -17.11 8.57 -4.81
C THR A 243 -17.40 7.23 -4.14
N CYS A 244 -18.64 6.75 -4.29
CA CYS A 244 -19.03 5.39 -3.91
C CYS A 244 -18.83 4.37 -5.03
N GLU A 245 -18.56 4.82 -6.25
CA GLU A 245 -18.24 3.95 -7.39
C GLU A 245 -16.76 4.05 -7.77
N GLY A 246 -16.28 3.01 -8.47
CA GLY A 246 -14.91 2.95 -8.98
C GLY A 246 -13.91 2.40 -7.97
N THR A 247 -12.66 2.26 -8.43
CA THR A 247 -11.55 1.72 -7.65
C THR A 247 -10.31 2.59 -7.76
N ILE A 248 -9.36 2.36 -6.84
CA ILE A 248 -8.10 3.11 -6.80
C ILE A 248 -7.29 2.86 -8.07
N GLU A 249 -7.18 1.61 -8.51
CA GLU A 249 -6.38 1.21 -9.67
C GLU A 249 -6.97 1.66 -11.01
N ASP A 250 -8.29 1.67 -11.17
CA ASP A 250 -8.92 2.03 -12.44
C ASP A 250 -9.19 3.53 -12.57
N ASN A 251 -9.70 4.17 -11.52
CA ASN A 251 -10.12 5.57 -11.56
C ASN A 251 -9.05 6.53 -11.03
N GLY A 252 -8.09 6.02 -10.24
CA GLY A 252 -6.94 6.74 -9.72
C GLY A 252 -5.70 6.70 -10.63
N ARG A 253 -5.82 6.42 -11.93
CA ARG A 253 -4.68 6.41 -12.87
C ARG A 253 -3.93 7.75 -12.86
N GLY A 254 -2.60 7.69 -12.83
CA GLY A 254 -1.72 8.86 -12.72
C GLY A 254 -1.70 9.51 -11.33
N MET A 255 -2.52 9.06 -10.37
CA MET A 255 -2.47 9.50 -8.98
C MET A 255 -1.49 8.66 -8.15
N LEU A 256 -1.13 9.13 -6.95
CA LEU A 256 -0.47 8.31 -5.95
C LEU A 256 -1.48 7.31 -5.37
N GLN A 257 -1.35 6.04 -5.69
CA GLN A 257 -2.32 5.01 -5.33
C GLN A 257 -1.95 4.33 -4.02
N VAL A 258 -2.87 4.33 -3.05
CA VAL A 258 -2.60 3.76 -1.73
C VAL A 258 -2.86 2.25 -1.72
N ASP A 259 -1.84 1.50 -1.33
CA ASP A 259 -1.94 0.10 -0.95
C ASP A 259 -2.19 0.01 0.56
N PHE A 260 -3.29 -0.65 0.95
CA PHE A 260 -3.73 -0.82 2.34
C PHE A 260 -2.94 -1.95 2.99
N ALA A 261 -1.65 -1.69 3.15
CA ALA A 261 -0.66 -2.72 3.34
C ALA A 261 -0.72 -3.41 4.71
N ASN A 262 -0.19 -4.63 4.75
CA ASN A 262 0.39 -5.17 5.96
C ASN A 262 1.81 -4.61 6.15
N ARG A 263 2.28 -4.48 7.40
CA ARG A 263 3.67 -4.07 7.67
C ARG A 263 4.71 -5.00 7.02
N PHE A 264 4.35 -6.27 6.80
CA PHE A 264 5.03 -7.16 5.86
C PHE A 264 4.37 -7.01 4.48
N VAL A 265 4.93 -6.14 3.65
CA VAL A 265 4.35 -5.74 2.34
C VAL A 265 3.88 -6.92 1.50
N GLY A 266 2.72 -6.75 0.85
CA GLY A 266 2.01 -7.78 0.10
C GLY A 266 1.24 -8.78 0.98
N GLY A 267 1.22 -8.59 2.30
CA GLY A 267 0.43 -9.35 3.25
C GLY A 267 0.41 -10.86 3.00
N GLY A 268 -0.79 -11.39 2.78
CA GLY A 268 -1.06 -12.79 2.51
C GLY A 268 -1.05 -13.18 1.03
N VAL A 269 -0.41 -12.43 0.13
CA VAL A 269 -0.51 -12.66 -1.33
C VAL A 269 -0.04 -14.06 -1.72
N THR A 270 1.08 -14.52 -1.16
CA THR A 270 1.61 -15.89 -1.35
C THR A 270 0.95 -16.94 -0.45
N ARG A 271 -0.12 -16.56 0.26
CA ARG A 271 -0.89 -17.40 1.20
C ARG A 271 -2.40 -17.29 0.93
N ALA A 272 -3.23 -17.12 1.96
CA ALA A 272 -4.69 -17.11 1.86
C ALA A 272 -5.34 -15.72 1.74
N GLY A 273 -4.59 -14.63 1.98
CA GLY A 273 -5.12 -13.25 1.92
C GLY A 273 -5.59 -12.89 0.51
N LEU A 274 -6.74 -12.24 0.38
CA LEU A 274 -7.31 -11.86 -0.92
C LEU A 274 -8.19 -10.61 -0.78
N VAL A 275 -7.68 -9.62 -0.05
CA VAL A 275 -8.31 -8.31 0.10
C VAL A 275 -7.56 -7.28 -0.76
N GLN A 276 -7.72 -5.98 -0.50
CA GLN A 276 -7.20 -4.91 -1.37
C GLN A 276 -5.71 -5.05 -1.72
N GLU A 277 -4.83 -5.24 -0.72
CA GLU A 277 -3.38 -5.38 -0.93
C GLU A 277 -3.06 -6.61 -1.80
N GLU A 278 -3.57 -7.80 -1.43
CA GLU A 278 -3.24 -9.00 -2.18
C GLU A 278 -3.82 -9.01 -3.60
N ILE A 279 -5.03 -8.47 -3.79
CA ILE A 279 -5.61 -8.30 -5.13
C ILE A 279 -4.69 -7.43 -5.97
N ARG A 280 -4.21 -6.30 -5.43
CA ARG A 280 -3.32 -5.40 -6.17
C ARG A 280 -2.00 -6.07 -6.54
N PHE A 281 -1.41 -6.82 -5.61
CA PHE A 281 -0.20 -7.61 -5.86
C PHE A 281 -0.42 -8.76 -6.86
N LEU A 282 -1.65 -9.25 -7.05
CA LEU A 282 -1.96 -10.27 -8.06
C LEU A 282 -2.15 -9.66 -9.44
N ILE A 283 -2.85 -8.53 -9.57
CA ILE A 283 -3.07 -7.91 -10.88
C ILE A 283 -1.84 -7.13 -11.39
N ASN A 284 -0.95 -6.70 -10.48
CA ASN A 284 0.38 -6.15 -10.78
C ASN A 284 1.48 -7.01 -10.10
N PRO A 285 1.79 -8.23 -10.60
CA PRO A 285 2.68 -9.19 -9.93
C PRO A 285 4.09 -8.72 -9.64
N GLU A 286 4.56 -7.71 -10.37
CA GLU A 286 5.86 -7.08 -10.13
C GLU A 286 5.96 -6.48 -8.71
N LEU A 287 4.84 -6.18 -8.06
CA LEU A 287 4.83 -5.80 -6.64
C LEU A 287 5.33 -6.93 -5.72
N ILE A 288 5.09 -8.19 -6.06
CA ILE A 288 5.44 -9.35 -5.24
C ILE A 288 6.96 -9.43 -5.00
N VAL A 289 7.79 -8.98 -5.95
CA VAL A 289 9.25 -9.05 -5.78
C VAL A 289 9.74 -8.14 -4.65
N SER A 290 8.99 -7.12 -4.26
CA SER A 290 9.32 -6.28 -3.09
C SER A 290 9.54 -7.11 -1.82
N ARG A 291 8.83 -8.24 -1.68
CA ARG A 291 8.93 -9.17 -0.55
C ARG A 291 10.29 -9.87 -0.47
N LEU A 292 11.02 -9.91 -1.58
CA LEU A 292 12.36 -10.50 -1.63
C LEU A 292 13.35 -9.68 -0.81
N PHE A 293 13.26 -8.35 -0.86
CA PHE A 293 14.27 -7.44 -0.32
C PHE A 293 13.73 -6.36 0.62
N THR A 294 12.43 -6.29 0.90
CA THR A 294 11.87 -5.28 1.82
C THR A 294 11.67 -5.86 3.21
N GLU A 295 12.40 -5.35 4.20
CA GLU A 295 12.18 -5.69 5.61
C GLU A 295 10.84 -5.13 6.10
N VAL A 296 10.27 -5.73 7.14
CA VAL A 296 9.04 -5.24 7.78
C VAL A 296 9.08 -3.73 8.05
N LEU A 297 8.01 -3.03 7.68
CA LEU A 297 7.90 -1.59 7.89
C LEU A 297 7.76 -1.26 9.38
N ASP A 298 8.49 -0.23 9.82
CA ASP A 298 8.32 0.43 11.11
C ASP A 298 7.31 1.59 11.00
N HIS A 299 6.94 2.20 12.13
CA HIS A 299 5.90 3.22 12.20
C HIS A 299 6.16 4.48 11.37
N ASN A 300 7.42 4.79 11.10
CA ASN A 300 7.86 5.97 10.35
C ASN A 300 8.32 5.66 8.92
N GLU A 301 7.92 4.50 8.38
CA GLU A 301 8.38 4.03 7.07
C GLU A 301 7.24 3.73 6.10
N CYS A 302 7.52 3.81 4.80
CA CYS A 302 6.64 3.31 3.74
C CYS A 302 7.48 2.70 2.62
N LEU A 303 6.83 1.94 1.74
CA LEU A 303 7.43 1.48 0.49
C LEU A 303 6.69 2.11 -0.69
N ILE A 304 7.41 2.81 -1.55
CA ILE A 304 6.90 3.43 -2.77
C ILE A 304 7.38 2.59 -3.95
N ILE A 305 6.46 2.19 -4.83
CA ILE A 305 6.76 1.42 -6.03
C ILE A 305 6.26 2.19 -7.24
N THR A 306 7.14 2.46 -8.20
CA THR A 306 6.81 3.16 -9.44
C THR A 306 7.15 2.29 -10.63
N GLY A 307 6.20 2.11 -11.55
CA GLY A 307 6.47 1.45 -12.82
C GLY A 307 5.83 0.10 -13.05
N THR A 308 5.09 -0.42 -12.07
CA THR A 308 4.47 -1.74 -12.20
C THR A 308 3.37 -1.74 -13.26
N GLU A 309 3.31 -2.82 -14.03
CA GLU A 309 2.30 -3.04 -15.07
C GLU A 309 1.15 -3.89 -14.54
N GLN A 310 -0.08 -3.55 -14.95
CA GLN A 310 -1.24 -4.39 -14.68
C GLN A 310 -1.37 -5.45 -15.79
N TYR A 311 -1.46 -6.72 -15.39
CA TYR A 311 -1.50 -7.86 -16.32
C TYR A 311 -2.88 -8.53 -16.39
N SER A 312 -3.70 -8.37 -15.36
CA SER A 312 -4.97 -9.07 -15.23
C SER A 312 -6.12 -8.15 -14.83
N SER A 313 -7.31 -8.48 -15.34
CA SER A 313 -8.59 -7.93 -14.90
C SER A 313 -9.25 -8.90 -13.93
N TYR A 314 -10.02 -8.37 -12.99
CA TYR A 314 -10.71 -9.17 -11.99
C TYR A 314 -12.11 -8.62 -11.70
N GLU A 315 -12.92 -9.45 -11.04
CA GLU A 315 -14.18 -9.05 -10.42
C GLU A 315 -14.26 -9.61 -8.99
N GLY A 316 -15.17 -9.07 -8.19
CA GLY A 316 -15.39 -9.52 -6.81
C GLY A 316 -14.25 -9.16 -5.85
N TYR A 317 -14.38 -9.63 -4.61
CA TYR A 317 -13.48 -9.29 -3.51
C TYR A 317 -13.47 -10.41 -2.47
N ALA A 318 -12.32 -10.69 -1.85
CA ALA A 318 -12.19 -11.79 -0.88
C ALA A 318 -12.70 -13.13 -1.44
N ASP A 319 -13.79 -13.66 -0.91
CA ASP A 319 -14.36 -14.95 -1.34
C ASP A 319 -14.98 -14.92 -2.74
N THR A 320 -15.38 -13.75 -3.23
CA THR A 320 -16.00 -13.61 -4.56
C THR A 320 -15.01 -13.23 -5.65
N TYR A 321 -13.72 -13.06 -5.30
CA TYR A 321 -12.68 -12.71 -6.26
C TYR A 321 -12.59 -13.73 -7.39
N LYS A 322 -12.58 -13.24 -8.63
CA LYS A 322 -12.37 -14.05 -9.84
C LYS A 322 -11.45 -13.34 -10.81
N TRP A 323 -10.56 -14.11 -11.42
CA TRP A 323 -9.82 -13.65 -12.59
C TRP A 323 -10.75 -13.60 -13.80
N VAL A 324 -10.83 -12.44 -14.47
CA VAL A 324 -11.76 -12.21 -15.59
C VAL A 324 -11.05 -12.28 -16.94
N GLY A 325 -9.79 -11.87 -17.00
CA GLY A 325 -9.06 -11.88 -18.27
C GLY A 325 -7.74 -11.14 -18.25
N ILE A 326 -7.12 -11.09 -19.42
CA ILE A 326 -5.89 -10.32 -19.67
C ILE A 326 -6.21 -8.83 -19.63
N PHE A 327 -5.39 -8.07 -18.91
CA PHE A 327 -5.37 -6.61 -19.01
C PHE A 327 -4.23 -6.16 -19.93
N ASN A 328 -4.53 -5.22 -20.82
CA ASN A 328 -3.56 -4.60 -21.72
C ASN A 328 -3.27 -3.18 -21.25
N ASP A 329 -2.21 -3.04 -20.47
CA ASP A 329 -1.86 -1.78 -19.84
C ASP A 329 -1.33 -0.76 -20.85
N LYS A 330 -2.13 0.29 -21.04
CA LYS A 330 -1.83 1.44 -21.92
C LYS A 330 -1.24 2.62 -21.16
N THR A 331 -0.97 2.49 -19.86
CA THR A 331 -0.43 3.57 -19.04
C THR A 331 0.90 4.06 -19.63
N PRO A 332 1.07 5.37 -19.87
CA PRO A 332 2.32 5.91 -20.42
C PRO A 332 3.55 5.56 -19.59
N ARG A 333 4.72 5.64 -20.20
CA ARG A 333 6.01 5.45 -19.51
C ARG A 333 6.73 6.79 -19.32
N ASP A 334 7.40 6.97 -18.19
CA ASP A 334 8.25 8.13 -17.93
C ASP A 334 9.59 8.03 -18.67
N THR A 335 10.46 9.03 -18.50
CA THR A 335 11.77 9.07 -19.15
C THR A 335 12.71 7.95 -18.69
N TRP A 336 12.44 7.33 -17.54
CA TRP A 336 13.14 6.13 -17.06
C TRP A 336 12.48 4.83 -17.54
N GLN A 337 11.51 4.90 -18.45
CA GLN A 337 10.78 3.75 -18.98
C GLN A 337 9.91 3.02 -17.94
N ARG A 338 9.54 3.68 -16.84
CA ARG A 338 8.61 3.14 -15.83
C ARG A 338 7.19 3.50 -16.22
N ARG A 339 6.22 2.59 -16.08
CA ARG A 339 4.80 2.96 -16.18
C ARG A 339 4.49 4.08 -15.19
N MET A 340 3.67 5.06 -15.57
CA MET A 340 3.23 6.16 -14.71
C MET A 340 2.15 5.71 -13.70
N THR A 341 2.45 4.61 -13.03
CA THR A 341 1.70 4.01 -11.94
C THR A 341 2.60 4.07 -10.71
N GLU A 342 2.22 4.90 -9.74
CA GLU A 342 2.91 5.03 -8.46
C GLU A 342 2.00 4.49 -7.35
N ILE A 343 2.51 3.50 -6.61
CA ILE A 343 1.80 2.82 -5.53
C ILE A 343 2.59 3.03 -4.24
N VAL A 344 1.91 3.32 -3.14
CA VAL A 344 2.55 3.42 -1.83
C VAL A 344 1.90 2.48 -0.82
N ALA A 345 2.73 1.59 -0.26
CA ALA A 345 2.35 0.67 0.81
C ALA A 345 2.51 1.36 2.16
N ILE A 346 1.37 1.60 2.83
CA ILE A 346 1.31 2.08 4.21
C ILE A 346 0.42 1.16 5.05
N ASP A 347 0.96 0.68 6.17
CA ASP A 347 0.25 -0.24 7.05
C ASP A 347 -0.51 0.50 8.16
N ALA A 348 -1.81 0.27 8.29
CA ALA A 348 -2.61 0.77 9.43
C ALA A 348 -2.42 -0.11 10.67
N MET A 349 -2.68 0.44 11.86
CA MET A 349 -2.70 -0.39 13.08
C MET A 349 -3.95 -1.31 13.09
N PRO A 350 -3.80 -2.58 13.50
CA PRO A 350 -4.95 -3.42 13.78
C PRO A 350 -5.53 -3.08 15.17
N PHE A 351 -6.80 -2.68 15.22
CA PHE A 351 -7.51 -2.36 16.45
C PHE A 351 -8.49 -3.47 16.83
N ARG A 352 -8.19 -4.16 17.94
CA ARG A 352 -9.11 -5.17 18.51
C ARG A 352 -10.20 -4.55 19.36
N ARG A 353 -9.89 -3.44 20.05
CA ARG A 353 -10.87 -2.61 20.76
C ARG A 353 -11.08 -1.33 19.95
N TYR A 354 -12.33 -1.04 19.63
CA TYR A 354 -12.68 0.10 18.79
C TYR A 354 -12.20 1.43 19.36
N LEU A 355 -12.24 1.62 20.68
CA LEU A 355 -11.84 2.88 21.32
C LEU A 355 -10.32 3.16 21.28
N ASP A 356 -9.49 2.14 21.11
CA ASP A 356 -8.02 2.30 21.16
C ASP A 356 -7.52 3.22 20.02
N GLN A 357 -8.22 3.26 18.89
CA GLN A 357 -7.82 4.09 17.75
C GLN A 357 -7.89 5.60 18.02
N PHE A 358 -8.66 6.02 19.01
CA PHE A 358 -8.79 7.42 19.40
C PHE A 358 -7.73 7.86 20.41
N LEU A 359 -6.91 6.94 20.95
CA LEU A 359 -5.78 7.30 21.81
C LEU A 359 -4.85 8.28 21.06
N PRO A 360 -4.39 9.39 21.69
CA PRO A 360 -3.54 10.37 21.03
C PRO A 360 -2.29 9.78 20.37
N CYS A 361 -1.67 8.78 21.00
CA CYS A 361 -0.52 8.08 20.42
C CYS A 361 -0.88 7.31 19.13
N ASN A 362 -2.08 6.72 19.05
CA ASN A 362 -2.55 5.99 17.88
C ASN A 362 -3.00 6.95 16.78
N LEU A 363 -3.67 8.06 17.13
CA LEU A 363 -4.00 9.14 16.18
C LEU A 363 -2.72 9.66 15.51
N ARG A 364 -1.71 10.01 16.31
CA ARG A 364 -0.41 10.49 15.82
C ARG A 364 0.33 9.46 14.98
N ARG A 365 0.30 8.18 15.39
CA ARG A 365 0.91 7.08 14.63
C ARG A 365 0.32 6.99 13.23
N GLU A 366 -1.01 7.00 13.11
CA GLU A 366 -1.69 6.86 11.82
C GLU A 366 -1.50 8.08 10.93
N LEU A 367 -1.53 9.29 11.51
CA LEU A 367 -1.19 10.53 10.80
C LEU A 367 0.23 10.51 10.24
N ASN A 368 1.21 10.16 11.08
CA ASN A 368 2.61 10.07 10.69
C ASN A 368 2.83 9.02 9.59
N LYS A 369 2.15 7.88 9.66
CA LYS A 369 2.23 6.82 8.64
C LYS A 369 1.68 7.30 7.29
N ALA A 370 0.48 7.88 7.28
CA ALA A 370 -0.10 8.43 6.06
C ALA A 370 0.76 9.56 5.48
N TYR A 371 1.24 10.47 6.33
CA TYR A 371 2.16 11.54 5.93
C TYR A 371 3.45 11.00 5.31
N CYS A 372 4.07 10.00 5.94
CA CYS A 372 5.23 9.31 5.37
C CYS A 372 4.94 8.70 3.99
N GLY A 373 3.73 8.22 3.74
CA GLY A 373 3.32 7.71 2.43
C GLY A 373 3.13 8.80 1.38
N PHE A 374 2.61 9.96 1.77
CA PHE A 374 2.21 11.04 0.86
C PHE A 374 3.33 12.04 0.57
N GLU A 375 4.20 12.28 1.54
CA GLU A 375 5.30 13.24 1.47
C GLU A 375 6.35 12.82 0.43
N ARG A 376 6.87 13.81 -0.30
CA ARG A 376 7.98 13.66 -1.25
C ARG A 376 8.95 14.83 -1.01
N PRO A 377 9.92 14.71 -0.08
CA PRO A 377 10.68 15.86 0.43
C PRO A 377 11.41 16.71 -0.61
N SER A 378 11.74 16.12 -1.78
CA SER A 378 12.52 16.78 -2.83
C SER A 378 11.67 17.19 -4.05
N ILE A 379 10.34 17.13 -3.96
CA ILE A 379 9.44 17.44 -5.08
C ILE A 379 8.57 18.64 -4.70
N ASP A 380 8.49 19.62 -5.61
CA ASP A 380 7.59 20.76 -5.47
C ASP A 380 6.13 20.27 -5.34
N PRO A 381 5.34 20.74 -4.36
CA PRO A 381 3.95 20.35 -4.19
C PRO A 381 3.06 20.48 -5.44
N ARG A 382 3.37 21.43 -6.33
CA ARG A 382 2.68 21.62 -7.61
C ARG A 382 2.89 20.44 -8.56
N ASN A 383 3.98 19.71 -8.39
CA ASN A 383 4.33 18.54 -9.17
C ASN A 383 3.86 17.22 -8.54
N LEU A 384 3.11 17.29 -7.44
CA LEU A 384 2.51 16.13 -6.79
C LEU A 384 1.12 15.86 -7.35
N SER A 385 0.90 14.63 -7.79
CA SER A 385 -0.43 14.13 -8.11
C SER A 385 -1.32 14.05 -6.86
N ALA A 386 -2.64 13.97 -7.06
CA ALA A 386 -3.55 13.68 -5.95
C ALA A 386 -3.26 12.28 -5.36
N ALA A 387 -3.68 12.05 -4.12
CA ALA A 387 -3.66 10.72 -3.49
C ALA A 387 -5.00 10.01 -3.77
N ALA A 388 -4.94 8.86 -4.45
CA ALA A 388 -6.07 7.97 -4.66
C ALA A 388 -6.11 6.91 -3.55
N THR A 389 -7.09 7.01 -2.66
CA THR A 389 -7.19 6.18 -1.44
C THR A 389 -8.63 5.82 -1.11
N GLY A 390 -8.88 5.23 0.06
CA GLY A 390 -10.21 4.88 0.54
C GLY A 390 -10.16 4.45 2.01
N ASN A 391 -10.92 3.41 2.34
CA ASN A 391 -11.14 2.90 3.70
C ASN A 391 -9.92 2.14 4.29
N TRP A 392 -8.76 2.81 4.32
CA TRP A 392 -7.48 2.30 4.82
C TRP A 392 -7.59 1.79 6.26
N GLY A 393 -7.28 0.50 6.46
CA GLY A 393 -7.30 -0.13 7.78
C GLY A 393 -8.69 -0.38 8.39
N CYS A 394 -9.79 -0.20 7.63
CA CYS A 394 -11.14 -0.24 8.20
C CYS A 394 -11.82 -1.62 8.13
N GLY A 395 -11.35 -2.50 7.26
CA GLY A 395 -11.87 -3.88 7.13
C GLY A 395 -11.29 -4.81 8.19
N ALA A 396 -10.39 -5.71 7.77
CA ALA A 396 -9.78 -6.71 8.66
C ALA A 396 -9.04 -6.12 9.87
N PHE A 397 -8.67 -4.84 9.84
CA PHE A 397 -7.93 -4.15 10.90
C PHE A 397 -8.81 -3.34 11.85
N GLY A 398 -10.14 -3.28 11.63
CA GLY A 398 -11.09 -2.75 12.61
C GLY A 398 -11.07 -1.23 12.82
N GLY A 399 -10.41 -0.47 11.95
CA GLY A 399 -10.42 0.99 11.98
C GLY A 399 -11.79 1.58 11.63
N ASP A 400 -12.06 2.77 12.16
CA ASP A 400 -13.23 3.58 11.84
C ASP A 400 -12.98 4.40 10.56
N ALA A 401 -13.83 4.21 9.55
CA ALA A 401 -13.65 4.84 8.24
C ALA A 401 -13.80 6.37 8.28
N ARG A 402 -14.65 6.91 9.17
CA ARG A 402 -14.84 8.36 9.31
C ARG A 402 -13.59 8.98 9.91
N LEU A 403 -13.06 8.40 11.01
CA LEU A 403 -11.78 8.81 11.58
C LEU A 403 -10.63 8.70 10.56
N LYS A 404 -10.48 7.53 9.92
CA LYS A 404 -9.39 7.28 8.97
C LYS A 404 -9.45 8.20 7.75
N SER A 405 -10.63 8.61 7.30
CA SER A 405 -10.75 9.59 6.23
C SER A 405 -10.23 10.97 6.64
N LEU A 406 -10.57 11.45 7.85
CA LEU A 406 -10.04 12.72 8.39
C LEU A 406 -8.51 12.68 8.52
N LEU A 407 -7.95 11.61 9.08
CA LEU A 407 -6.50 11.47 9.26
C LEU A 407 -5.77 11.48 7.90
N GLN A 408 -6.32 10.82 6.88
CA GLN A 408 -5.75 10.83 5.54
C GLN A 408 -5.82 12.23 4.89
N MET A 409 -6.94 12.94 5.04
CA MET A 409 -7.08 14.32 4.52
C MET A 409 -6.14 15.29 5.23
N MET A 410 -5.95 15.17 6.54
CA MET A 410 -4.97 15.95 7.30
C MET A 410 -3.54 15.68 6.84
N ALA A 411 -3.17 14.41 6.69
CA ALA A 411 -1.85 14.03 6.21
C ALA A 411 -1.58 14.47 4.76
N ALA A 412 -2.59 14.38 3.89
CA ALA A 412 -2.51 14.85 2.51
C ALA A 412 -2.38 16.38 2.43
N ALA A 413 -3.11 17.12 3.26
CA ALA A 413 -2.97 18.56 3.39
C ALA A 413 -1.56 18.95 3.84
N GLU A 414 -0.99 18.25 4.82
CA GLU A 414 0.41 18.45 5.20
C GLU A 414 1.40 18.15 4.07
N ALA A 415 1.18 17.08 3.31
CA ALA A 415 2.02 16.72 2.18
C ALA A 415 1.76 17.54 0.90
N GLY A 416 0.84 18.51 0.92
CA GLY A 416 0.51 19.34 -0.25
C GLY A 416 -0.21 18.59 -1.38
N ARG A 417 -0.99 17.55 -1.05
CA ARG A 417 -1.74 16.73 -2.02
C ARG A 417 -3.24 16.89 -1.85
N ASP A 418 -3.94 16.92 -2.98
CA ASP A 418 -5.39 16.74 -3.04
C ASP A 418 -5.76 15.25 -2.87
N VAL A 419 -7.01 14.94 -2.55
CA VAL A 419 -7.47 13.57 -2.25
C VAL A 419 -8.58 13.13 -3.18
N ALA A 420 -8.42 11.95 -3.77
CA ALA A 420 -9.48 11.17 -4.39
C ALA A 420 -9.81 9.97 -3.49
N TYR A 421 -10.99 9.96 -2.88
CA TYR A 421 -11.41 8.97 -1.89
C TYR A 421 -12.50 8.04 -2.46
N PHE A 422 -12.25 6.74 -2.43
CA PHE A 422 -13.17 5.70 -2.89
C PHE A 422 -13.78 4.98 -1.68
N THR A 423 -15.10 5.03 -1.53
CA THR A 423 -15.81 4.38 -0.40
C THR A 423 -16.28 2.95 -0.70
N PHE A 424 -16.06 2.46 -1.92
CA PHE A 424 -16.32 1.07 -2.36
C PHE A 424 -17.77 0.62 -2.14
N GLY A 425 -18.72 1.38 -2.68
CA GLY A 425 -20.16 1.10 -2.63
C GLY A 425 -20.88 1.76 -1.46
N ASP A 426 -20.16 2.30 -0.47
CA ASP A 426 -20.76 2.94 0.70
C ASP A 426 -21.13 4.41 0.41
N ARG A 427 -22.37 4.62 -0.05
CA ARG A 427 -22.91 5.94 -0.38
C ARG A 427 -23.15 6.82 0.85
N GLU A 428 -23.53 6.22 1.99
CA GLU A 428 -23.76 6.99 3.22
C GLU A 428 -22.45 7.57 3.73
N LEU A 429 -21.39 6.75 3.78
CA LEU A 429 -20.05 7.20 4.14
C LEU A 429 -19.52 8.27 3.18
N MET A 430 -19.78 8.15 1.87
CA MET A 430 -19.41 9.18 0.89
C MET A 430 -20.01 10.55 1.25
N ILE A 431 -21.32 10.57 1.56
CA ILE A 431 -22.04 11.80 1.90
C ILE A 431 -21.50 12.39 3.20
N GLU A 432 -21.34 11.59 4.24
CA GLU A 432 -20.89 12.07 5.54
C GLU A 432 -19.45 12.61 5.52
N ILE A 433 -18.53 11.94 4.81
CA ILE A 433 -17.15 12.42 4.66
C ILE A 433 -17.13 13.72 3.87
N HIS A 434 -17.90 13.80 2.77
CA HIS A 434 -18.02 15.04 2.00
C HIS A 434 -18.57 16.19 2.85
N ASP A 435 -19.67 15.96 3.59
CA ASP A 435 -20.28 16.99 4.42
C ASP A 435 -19.33 17.48 5.52
N MET A 436 -18.57 16.58 6.14
CA MET A 436 -17.57 16.95 7.14
C MET A 436 -16.41 17.73 6.52
N HIS A 437 -15.88 17.32 5.36
CA HIS A 437 -14.84 18.06 4.64
C HIS A 437 -15.32 19.46 4.27
N LYS A 438 -16.52 19.56 3.70
CA LYS A 438 -17.16 20.83 3.34
C LYS A 438 -17.33 21.74 4.56
N PHE A 439 -17.86 21.21 5.65
CA PHE A 439 -18.05 21.98 6.89
C PHE A 439 -16.74 22.51 7.46
N LEU A 440 -15.71 21.66 7.56
CA LEU A 440 -14.40 22.06 8.07
C LEU A 440 -13.71 23.11 7.17
N THR A 441 -13.87 23.00 5.85
CA THR A 441 -13.31 23.96 4.89
C THR A 441 -14.05 25.30 4.92
N GLU A 442 -15.38 25.31 4.97
CA GLU A 442 -16.20 26.52 5.09
C GLU A 442 -15.98 27.25 6.42
N LYS A 443 -15.77 26.51 7.52
CA LYS A 443 -15.42 27.07 8.84
C LYS A 443 -13.91 27.35 9.00
N GLU A 444 -13.16 27.33 7.91
CA GLU A 444 -11.75 27.70 7.86
C GLU A 444 -10.83 26.94 8.84
N GLN A 445 -11.20 25.70 9.17
CA GLN A 445 -10.47 24.89 10.14
C GLN A 445 -9.11 24.45 9.56
N THR A 446 -8.05 24.59 10.37
CA THR A 446 -6.71 24.12 10.03
C THR A 446 -6.53 22.68 10.48
N VAL A 447 -5.50 22.00 9.97
CA VAL A 447 -5.08 20.67 10.45
C VAL A 447 -4.85 20.68 11.96
N GLY A 448 -4.28 21.75 12.52
CA GLY A 448 -4.11 21.91 13.97
C GLY A 448 -5.43 22.04 14.73
N HIS A 449 -6.41 22.78 14.22
CA HIS A 449 -7.75 22.81 14.81
C HIS A 449 -8.39 21.43 14.82
N ILE A 450 -8.40 20.74 13.67
CA ILE A 450 -8.98 19.41 13.53
C ILE A 450 -8.31 18.42 14.49
N TYR A 451 -6.98 18.41 14.58
CA TYR A 451 -6.24 17.54 15.50
C TYR A 451 -6.64 17.77 16.95
N ARG A 452 -6.78 19.03 17.40
CA ARG A 452 -7.27 19.36 18.75
C ARG A 452 -8.69 18.86 19.01
N HIS A 453 -9.59 18.92 18.03
CA HIS A 453 -10.93 18.33 18.17
C HIS A 453 -10.88 16.80 18.33
N LEU A 454 -9.94 16.11 17.66
CA LEU A 454 -9.75 14.66 17.86
C LEU A 454 -9.24 14.35 19.28
N GLU A 455 -8.30 15.13 19.81
CA GLU A 455 -7.79 14.98 21.18
C GLU A 455 -8.87 15.27 22.23
N ARG A 456 -9.73 16.27 21.98
CA ARG A 456 -10.89 16.57 22.80
C ARG A 456 -11.92 15.44 22.76
N TYR A 457 -12.24 14.92 21.57
CA TYR A 457 -13.15 13.79 21.44
C TYR A 457 -12.67 12.57 22.24
N TYR A 458 -11.37 12.27 22.20
CA TYR A 458 -10.81 11.23 23.05
C TYR A 458 -11.01 11.54 24.54
N SER A 459 -10.66 12.75 24.98
CA SER A 459 -10.65 13.13 26.38
C SER A 459 -12.05 13.22 26.99
N GLU A 460 -13.00 13.77 26.24
CA GLU A 460 -14.38 14.06 26.68
C GLU A 460 -15.32 12.86 26.46
N VAL A 461 -15.11 12.07 25.40
CA VAL A 461 -16.06 11.02 24.98
C VAL A 461 -15.47 9.61 25.13
N CYS A 462 -14.22 9.37 24.71
CA CYS A 462 -13.68 8.01 24.65
C CYS A 462 -13.05 7.53 25.97
N ARG A 463 -12.31 8.40 26.67
CA ARG A 463 -11.43 8.03 27.79
C ARG A 463 -12.19 7.39 28.96
N SER A 464 -13.37 7.89 29.26
CA SER A 464 -14.26 7.42 30.34
C SER A 464 -15.36 6.49 29.82
N CYS A 465 -15.34 6.09 28.54
CA CYS A 465 -16.39 5.28 27.97
C CYS A 465 -16.31 3.83 28.49
N SER A 466 -17.35 3.40 29.21
CA SER A 466 -17.48 2.03 29.70
C SER A 466 -18.00 1.04 28.65
N PHE A 467 -18.44 1.53 27.49
CA PHE A 467 -19.02 0.71 26.42
C PHE A 467 -18.00 0.39 25.32
N SER A 468 -18.33 -0.57 24.45
CA SER A 468 -17.47 -0.94 23.31
C SER A 468 -17.38 0.16 22.24
N ARG A 469 -18.37 1.05 22.19
CA ARG A 469 -18.44 2.22 21.31
C ARG A 469 -18.99 3.42 22.09
N PRO A 470 -18.58 4.65 21.75
CA PRO A 470 -19.09 5.85 22.38
C PRO A 470 -20.51 6.16 21.93
N ASN A 471 -21.30 6.78 22.82
CA ASN A 471 -22.68 7.19 22.50
C ASN A 471 -22.73 8.34 21.48
N VAL A 472 -21.73 9.24 21.53
CA VAL A 472 -21.60 10.34 20.58
C VAL A 472 -20.60 9.93 19.50
N ARG A 473 -21.02 9.98 18.22
CA ARG A 473 -20.13 9.71 17.08
C ARG A 473 -19.16 10.88 16.85
N LEU A 474 -17.98 10.58 16.32
CA LEU A 474 -16.92 11.57 16.08
C LEU A 474 -17.40 12.78 15.29
N TYR A 475 -18.11 12.58 14.18
CA TYR A 475 -18.53 13.70 13.32
C TYR A 475 -19.57 14.59 14.00
N ASN A 476 -20.51 14.01 14.76
CA ASN A 476 -21.49 14.77 15.53
C ASN A 476 -20.77 15.66 16.56
N PHE A 477 -19.80 15.09 17.28
CA PHE A 477 -18.99 15.85 18.23
C PHE A 477 -18.25 17.03 17.56
N ILE A 478 -17.69 16.82 16.36
CA ILE A 478 -16.99 17.89 15.63
C ILE A 478 -17.97 18.98 15.18
N TYR A 479 -19.14 18.62 14.64
CA TYR A 479 -20.17 19.59 14.27
C TYR A 479 -20.57 20.47 15.47
N ASP A 480 -20.85 19.84 16.61
CA ASP A 480 -21.25 20.55 17.83
C ASP A 480 -20.11 21.43 18.37
N SER A 481 -18.88 20.90 18.39
CA SER A 481 -17.70 21.61 18.92
C SER A 481 -17.25 22.79 18.07
N VAL A 482 -17.43 22.75 16.75
CA VAL A 482 -17.04 23.85 15.85
C VAL A 482 -18.19 24.83 15.67
N GLY A 483 -19.45 24.34 15.64
CA GLY A 483 -20.64 25.18 15.52
C GLY A 483 -20.85 26.09 16.73
N SER A 484 -20.72 25.56 17.95
CA SER A 484 -20.86 26.33 19.19
C SER A 484 -19.80 27.43 19.37
N CYS A 485 -18.64 27.31 18.72
CA CYS A 485 -17.55 28.28 18.86
C CYS A 485 -17.74 29.53 17.98
N THR A 486 -18.62 29.49 16.98
CA THR A 486 -18.96 30.67 16.15
C THR A 486 -20.10 31.50 16.72
N ASP A 487 -20.95 30.93 17.57
CA ASP A 487 -22.09 31.65 18.15
C ASP A 487 -21.69 32.47 19.39
N SER A 488 -20.52 32.20 19.99
CA SER A 488 -20.02 32.91 21.17
C SER A 488 -19.24 34.20 20.88
N THR A 489 -19.02 34.55 19.60
CA THR A 489 -18.28 35.76 19.21
C THR A 489 -19.16 36.93 18.79
N ASP A 490 -20.49 36.73 18.70
CA ASP A 490 -21.44 37.77 18.29
C ASP A 490 -22.19 38.43 19.47
N GLU A 491 -21.86 38.08 20.73
CA GLU A 491 -22.46 38.69 21.93
C GLU A 491 -21.57 39.76 22.62
N ASP A 492 -20.36 40.03 22.11
CA ASP A 492 -19.39 40.95 22.74
C ASP A 492 -19.05 42.22 21.92
N GLU A 493 -19.89 42.60 20.94
CA GLU A 493 -19.89 43.96 20.38
C GLU A 493 -21.25 44.62 20.64
N GLY A 494 -21.31 45.35 21.77
CA GLY A 494 -22.44 46.21 22.17
C GLY A 494 -22.45 47.57 21.50
#